data_AF-A0A7S1HFX0-F1
#
_entry.id   AF-A0A7S1HFX0-F1
#
_cell.length_a   1.000
_cell.length_b   1.000
_cell.length_c   1.000
_cell.angle_alpha   90.00
_cell.angle_beta   90.00
_cell.angle_gamma   90.00
#
_symmetry.space_group_name_H-M   'P 1'
#
loop_
_entity.id
_entity.type
_entity.pdbx_description
1 polymer ?
#
loop_
_entity_poly.entity_id
_entity_poly.type
_entity_poly.pdbx_seq_one_letter_code
_entity_poly.pdbx_strand_id
1 'polypeptide(L)'
;RNILTVSLMPQVDLKSDDKVKVTISGLQGAVVGCSTLVLGAVANGTTGNSGHLRFCLGVQQGAGEYSELEKSLTLSVCRGQQLNADTTYAFTFQIDNPEEP
;
A
#
# COMPACT_ATOMS: atom_id res chain seq x y z
N ARG A 1 -3.97 -5.65 -16.88
CA ARG A 1 -3.10 -5.04 -15.87
C ARG A 1 -3.45 -3.59 -15.60
N ASN A 2 -3.87 -3.31 -14.38
CA ASN A 2 -4.21 -1.98 -13.89
C ASN A 2 -3.20 -1.53 -12.85
N ILE A 3 -2.88 -0.23 -12.87
CA ILE A 3 -2.05 0.41 -11.84
C ILE A 3 -2.98 1.25 -10.98
N LEU A 4 -3.11 0.88 -9.71
CA LEU A 4 -3.86 1.66 -8.74
C LEU A 4 -2.91 2.61 -8.03
N THR A 5 -3.30 3.88 -7.94
CA THR A 5 -2.60 4.90 -7.15
C THR A 5 -3.40 5.17 -5.89
N VAL A 6 -2.75 5.07 -4.73
CA VAL A 6 -3.34 5.40 -3.44
C VAL A 6 -2.67 6.65 -2.90
N SER A 7 -3.48 7.59 -2.44
CA SER A 7 -3.05 8.78 -1.71
C SER A 7 -3.75 8.81 -0.37
N LEU A 8 -2.98 9.00 0.71
CA LEU A 8 -3.50 9.08 2.07
C LEU A 8 -2.79 10.19 2.83
N MET A 9 -3.53 10.90 3.66
CA MET A 9 -3.03 11.95 4.55
C MET A 9 -3.62 11.68 5.94
N PRO A 10 -2.82 11.16 6.88
CA PRO A 10 -3.33 10.88 8.21
C PRO A 10 -3.49 12.19 9.00
N GLN A 11 -4.49 12.27 9.86
CA GLN A 11 -4.70 13.44 10.73
C GLN A 11 -3.92 13.37 12.05
N VAL A 12 -3.26 12.23 12.30
CA VAL A 12 -2.41 11.97 13.45
C VAL A 12 -1.16 11.22 12.99
N ASP A 13 -0.07 11.31 13.73
CA ASP A 13 1.12 10.53 13.43
C ASP A 13 0.81 9.03 13.55
N LEU A 14 1.14 8.26 12.50
CA LEU A 14 1.05 6.81 12.51
C LEU A 14 2.46 6.23 12.60
N LYS A 15 2.84 5.78 13.80
CA LYS A 15 4.20 5.28 14.06
C LYS A 15 4.24 3.76 13.98
N SER A 16 5.41 3.21 13.64
CA SER A 16 5.58 1.74 13.62
C SER A 16 5.33 1.09 14.98
N ASP A 17 5.62 1.81 16.07
CA ASP A 17 5.50 1.29 17.44
C ASP A 17 4.03 1.14 17.87
N ASP A 18 3.13 1.89 17.24
CA ASP A 18 1.69 1.82 17.45
C ASP A 18 1.05 0.61 16.74
N LYS A 19 1.85 -0.17 15.98
CA LYS A 19 1.41 -1.33 15.20
C LYS A 19 0.24 -1.02 14.25
N VAL A 20 0.20 0.20 13.72
CA VAL A 20 -0.85 0.65 12.81
C VAL A 20 -0.82 -0.18 11.53
N LYS A 21 -2.01 -0.61 11.10
CA LYS A 21 -2.23 -1.24 9.81
C LYS A 21 -3.14 -0.36 8.96
N VAL A 22 -2.77 -0.16 7.70
CA VAL A 22 -3.61 0.47 6.68
C VAL A 22 -4.11 -0.64 5.77
N THR A 23 -5.42 -0.84 5.72
CA THR A 23 -6.04 -1.87 4.86
C THR A 23 -6.81 -1.20 3.72
N ILE A 24 -6.45 -1.56 2.49
CA ILE A 24 -7.16 -1.18 1.27
C ILE A 24 -8.06 -2.36 0.91
N SER A 25 -9.36 -2.22 1.20
CA SER A 25 -10.39 -3.20 0.87
C SER A 25 -11.06 -2.90 -0.47
N GLY A 26 -11.94 -3.79 -0.91
CA GLY A 26 -12.77 -3.56 -2.10
C GLY A 26 -12.13 -4.02 -3.41
N LEU A 27 -11.11 -4.88 -3.35
CA LEU A 27 -10.42 -5.39 -4.53
C LEU A 27 -11.13 -6.63 -5.12
N GLN A 28 -12.46 -6.68 -5.05
CA GLN A 28 -13.22 -7.80 -5.61
C GLN A 28 -13.01 -7.91 -7.12
N GLY A 29 -12.86 -9.14 -7.60
CA GLY A 29 -12.51 -9.42 -9.00
C GLY A 29 -11.03 -9.23 -9.33
N ALA A 30 -10.23 -8.55 -8.49
CA ALA A 30 -8.80 -8.47 -8.69
C ALA A 30 -8.15 -9.86 -8.60
N VAL A 31 -7.28 -10.13 -9.57
CA VAL A 31 -6.44 -11.32 -9.62
C VAL A 31 -5.02 -10.91 -9.25
N VAL A 32 -4.51 -11.48 -8.16
CA VAL A 32 -3.13 -11.27 -7.71
C VAL A 32 -2.49 -12.64 -7.52
N GLY A 33 -1.58 -13.03 -8.41
CA GLY A 33 -0.96 -14.37 -8.39
C GLY A 33 -0.06 -14.67 -7.17
N CYS A 34 0.02 -13.76 -6.19
CA CYS A 34 0.91 -13.83 -5.03
C CYS A 34 0.24 -13.18 -3.78
N SER A 35 0.66 -13.59 -2.58
CA SER A 35 0.25 -12.96 -1.31
C SER A 35 1.00 -11.66 -0.98
N THR A 36 1.95 -11.26 -1.82
CA THR A 36 2.79 -10.07 -1.62
C THR A 36 2.60 -9.13 -2.79
N LEU A 37 2.20 -7.88 -2.52
CA LEU A 37 2.13 -6.81 -3.51
C LEU A 37 3.29 -5.84 -3.31
N VAL A 38 4.03 -5.58 -4.38
CA VAL A 38 5.11 -4.58 -4.41
C VAL A 38 4.52 -3.20 -4.64
N LEU A 39 4.96 -2.25 -3.82
CA LEU A 39 4.57 -0.85 -3.90
C LEU A 39 5.57 -0.08 -4.75
N GLY A 40 5.06 0.63 -5.75
CA GLY A 40 5.83 1.50 -6.64
C GLY A 40 5.75 2.97 -6.22
N ALA A 41 6.73 3.75 -6.65
CA ALA A 41 6.64 5.20 -6.64
C ALA A 41 5.48 5.68 -7.54
N VAL A 42 4.91 6.84 -7.21
CA VAL A 42 3.95 7.51 -8.09
C VAL A 42 4.74 8.25 -9.17
N ALA A 43 4.39 8.02 -10.44
CA ALA A 43 4.99 8.73 -11.57
C ALA A 43 4.39 10.15 -11.72
N ASN A 44 5.11 11.05 -12.39
CA ASN A 44 4.64 12.35 -12.89
C ASN A 44 4.24 13.39 -11.83
N GLY A 45 5.24 14.13 -11.31
CA GLY A 45 5.05 15.46 -10.72
C GLY A 45 4.35 15.53 -9.35
N THR A 46 3.83 14.42 -8.83
CA THR A 46 3.22 14.37 -7.49
C THR A 46 4.24 13.77 -6.51
N THR A 47 4.78 14.58 -5.60
CA THR A 47 5.67 14.08 -4.55
C THR A 47 4.86 13.23 -3.57
N GLY A 48 4.84 11.91 -3.75
CA GLY A 48 4.15 10.98 -2.83
C GLY A 48 4.86 10.80 -1.48
N ASN A 49 5.76 11.70 -1.09
CA ASN A 49 6.60 11.63 0.11
C ASN A 49 7.28 10.27 0.34
N SER A 50 7.65 9.63 -0.77
CA SER A 50 8.16 8.25 -0.81
C SER A 50 7.27 7.28 -0.04
N GLY A 51 5.94 7.41 -0.18
CA GLY A 51 4.94 6.62 0.54
C GLY A 51 5.15 5.12 0.39
N HIS A 52 5.55 4.66 -0.80
CA HIS A 52 5.91 3.27 -1.05
C HIS A 52 7.02 2.75 -0.12
N LEU A 53 7.98 3.60 0.31
CA LEU A 53 9.05 3.23 1.22
C LEU A 53 8.66 3.33 2.71
N ARG A 54 7.47 3.82 3.05
CA ARG A 54 7.00 3.90 4.44
C ARG A 54 6.42 2.58 4.95
N PHE A 55 6.09 1.66 4.04
CA PHE A 55 5.45 0.40 4.37
C PHE A 55 6.36 -0.80 4.12
N CYS A 56 6.23 -1.82 4.98
CA CYS A 56 7.01 -3.04 4.94
C CYS A 56 6.12 -4.28 5.13
N LEU A 57 6.49 -5.37 4.47
CA LEU A 57 6.05 -6.73 4.80
C LEU A 57 7.21 -7.47 5.48
N GLY A 58 7.18 -7.54 6.81
CA GLY A 58 8.31 -8.02 7.59
C GLY A 58 9.54 -7.14 7.41
N VAL A 59 10.61 -7.68 6.80
CA VAL A 59 11.85 -6.95 6.48
C VAL A 59 11.86 -6.35 5.08
N GLN A 60 10.87 -6.69 4.24
CA GLN A 60 10.80 -6.20 2.87
C GLN A 60 10.10 -4.84 2.82
N GLN A 61 10.88 -3.78 2.62
CA GLN A 61 10.37 -2.43 2.35
C GLN A 61 9.72 -2.33 0.97
N GLY A 62 8.68 -1.51 0.83
CA GLY A 62 7.98 -1.36 -0.45
C GLY A 62 7.06 -2.52 -0.75
N ALA A 63 6.49 -3.15 0.27
CA ALA A 63 5.60 -4.30 0.09
C ALA A 63 4.45 -4.29 1.08
N GLY A 64 3.35 -4.96 0.69
CA GLY A 64 2.19 -5.20 1.51
C GLY A 64 1.69 -6.64 1.38
N GLU A 65 0.92 -7.07 2.38
CA GLU A 65 0.28 -8.38 2.40
C GLU A 65 -1.06 -8.31 1.69
N TYR A 66 -1.24 -9.13 0.66
CA TYR A 66 -2.49 -9.25 -0.06
C TYR A 66 -3.23 -10.52 0.36
N SER A 67 -4.51 -10.37 0.72
CA SER A 67 -5.39 -11.47 1.07
C SER A 67 -6.33 -11.76 -0.09
N GLU A 68 -6.16 -12.92 -0.72
CA GLU A 68 -7.09 -13.43 -1.75
C GLU A 68 -8.48 -13.69 -1.18
N LEU A 69 -8.57 -14.12 0.09
CA LEU A 69 -9.83 -14.37 0.78
C LEU A 69 -10.61 -13.08 1.03
N GLU A 70 -9.94 -12.08 1.60
CA GLU A 70 -10.57 -10.81 2.00
C GLU A 70 -10.61 -9.79 0.85
N LYS A 71 -9.98 -10.09 -0.28
CA LYS A 71 -9.80 -9.18 -1.43
C LYS A 71 -9.34 -7.80 -0.97
N SER A 72 -8.25 -7.79 -0.20
CA SER A 72 -7.70 -6.59 0.42
C SER A 72 -6.17 -6.62 0.50
N LEU A 73 -5.57 -5.42 0.51
CA LEU A 73 -4.14 -5.20 0.72
C LEU A 73 -3.92 -4.55 2.09
N THR A 74 -3.15 -5.20 2.94
CA THR A 74 -2.77 -4.71 4.27
C THR A 74 -1.32 -4.22 4.26
N LEU A 75 -1.13 -2.99 4.74
CA LEU A 75 0.16 -2.31 4.82
C LEU A 75 0.50 -2.04 6.28
N SER A 76 1.76 -2.30 6.64
CA SER A 76 2.30 -1.99 7.97
C SER A 76 3.43 -0.98 7.83
N VAL A 77 3.48 0.02 8.72
CA VAL A 77 4.57 1.01 8.72
C VAL A 77 5.88 0.31 9.06
N CYS A 78 6.92 0.56 8.26
CA CYS A 78 8.26 -0.01 8.48
C CYS A 78 8.81 0.39 9.85
N ARG A 79 9.59 -0.50 10.48
CA ARG A 79 10.24 -0.22 11.77
C ARG A 79 11.08 1.07 11.71
N GLY A 80 10.86 1.96 12.67
CA GLY A 80 11.58 3.24 12.76
C GLY A 80 11.11 4.28 11.74
N GLN A 81 10.04 4.00 11.00
CA GLN A 81 9.35 4.95 10.14
C GLN A 81 8.05 5.42 10.78
N GLN A 82 7.52 6.52 10.27
CA GLN A 82 6.20 7.04 10.60
C GLN A 82 5.57 7.71 9.38
N LEU A 83 4.24 7.81 9.40
CA LEU A 83 3.48 8.71 8.55
C LEU A 83 3.11 9.91 9.42
N ASN A 84 3.60 11.09 9.05
CA ASN A 84 3.34 12.32 9.80
C ASN A 84 1.91 12.78 9.55
N ALA A 85 1.30 13.37 10.58
CA ALA A 85 0.06 14.10 10.44
C ALA A 85 0.14 15.14 9.32
N ASP A 86 -0.98 15.33 8.61
CA ASP A 86 -1.18 16.33 7.55
C ASP A 86 -0.17 16.25 6.39
N THR A 87 0.52 15.11 6.26
CA THR A 87 1.45 14.83 5.17
C THR A 87 0.83 13.82 4.21
N THR A 88 0.68 14.21 2.94
CA THR A 88 0.17 13.31 1.90
C THR A 88 1.24 12.30 1.49
N TYR A 89 0.97 11.01 1.69
CA TYR A 89 1.78 9.91 1.19
C TYR A 89 1.06 9.23 0.04
N ALA A 90 1.81 8.91 -1.01
CA ALA A 90 1.25 8.23 -2.16
C ALA A 90 2.17 7.12 -2.68
N PHE A 91 1.56 6.07 -3.22
CA PHE A 91 2.21 4.92 -3.80
C PHE A 91 1.31 4.27 -4.85
N THR A 92 1.89 3.39 -5.64
CA THR A 92 1.17 2.58 -6.63
C THR A 92 1.32 1.10 -6.34
N PHE A 93 0.37 0.30 -6.79
CA PHE A 93 0.55 -1.16 -6.90
C PHE A 93 -0.23 -1.67 -8.12
N GLN A 94 0.15 -2.84 -8.58
CA GLN A 94 -0.42 -3.44 -9.78
C GLN A 94 -1.36 -4.59 -9.42
N ILE A 95 -2.49 -4.63 -10.10
CA ILE A 95 -3.45 -5.74 -10.05
C ILE A 95 -3.85 -6.12 -11.47
N ASP A 96 -4.30 -7.34 -11.66
CA ASP A 96 -4.94 -7.76 -12.90
C ASP A 96 -6.45 -7.86 -12.72
N ASN A 97 -7.16 -7.54 -13.81
CA ASN A 97 -8.58 -7.78 -13.92
C ASN A 97 -8.80 -9.28 -14.13
N PRO A 98 -9.98 -9.82 -13.76
CA PRO A 98 -10.32 -11.19 -14.10
C PRO A 98 -10.41 -11.33 -15.62
N GLU A 99 -10.12 -12.52 -16.15
CA GLU A 99 -10.36 -12.80 -17.55
C GLU A 99 -11.87 -12.68 -17.83
N GLU A 100 -12.23 -12.09 -18.97
CA GLU A 100 -13.63 -12.11 -19.41
C GLU A 100 -14.04 -13.57 -19.74
N PRO A 101 -15.27 -13.99 -19.36
CA PRO A 101 -15.75 -15.34 -19.61
C PRO A 101 -15.99 -15.64 -21.10
#